data_AF-A0A124DYG0-F1
#
_entry.id   AF-A0A124DYG0-F1
#
_cell.length_a   1.000
_cell.length_b   1.000
_cell.length_c   1.000
_cell.angle_alpha   90.00
_cell.angle_beta   90.00
_cell.angle_gamma   90.00
#
_symmetry.space_group_name_H-M   'P 1'
#
loop_
_entity.id
_entity.type
_entity.pdbx_description
1 polymer ?
#
loop_
_entity_poly.entity_id
_entity_poly.type
_entity_poly.pdbx_seq_one_letter_code
_entity_poly.pdbx_strand_id
1 'polypeptide(L)' 'MNYDEKRMHTGEVFITRVERLLDTQAHFYHHCSQLHDMLVHVLKREPNVKLFE' A
#
# COMPACT_ATOMS: atom_id res chain seq x y z
N MET A 1 -27.50 5.90 -5.98
CA MET A 1 -26.15 5.41 -6.35
C MET A 1 -26.28 3.91 -6.56
N ASN A 2 -26.15 3.44 -7.79
CA ASN A 2 -26.40 2.05 -8.14
C ASN A 2 -25.07 1.29 -8.07
N TYR A 3 -25.01 0.26 -7.21
CA TYR A 3 -23.84 -0.58 -6.93
C TYR A 3 -23.71 -1.76 -7.93
N ASP A 4 -24.36 -1.65 -9.08
CA ASP A 4 -24.38 -2.67 -10.13
C ASP A 4 -23.55 -2.22 -11.32
N GLU A 5 -22.24 -2.48 -11.27
CA GLU A 5 -21.51 -3.00 -12.43
C GLU A 5 -20.11 -3.49 -12.03
N LYS A 6 -20.09 -4.63 -11.34
CA LYS A 6 -18.96 -5.56 -11.46
C LYS A 6 -18.93 -6.09 -12.88
N ARG A 7 -18.11 -5.54 -13.78
CA ARG A 7 -17.72 -6.25 -15.01
C ARG A 7 -16.25 -6.05 -15.34
N MET A 8 -15.65 -7.18 -15.69
CA MET A 8 -14.23 -7.49 -15.68
C MET A 8 -14.02 -8.34 -16.93
N HIS A 9 -13.37 -7.81 -17.97
CA HIS A 9 -13.18 -8.53 -19.24
C HIS A 9 -11.72 -8.63 -19.74
N THR A 10 -10.75 -8.36 -18.84
CA THR A 10 -9.43 -9.03 -18.81
C THR A 10 -9.05 -9.55 -17.42
N GLY A 11 -9.96 -9.44 -16.44
CA GLY A 11 -9.59 -9.45 -15.03
C GLY A 11 -9.55 -8.05 -14.41
N GLU A 12 -9.83 -7.01 -15.20
CA GLU A 12 -9.85 -5.61 -14.79
C GLU A 12 -11.01 -5.27 -13.83
N VAL A 13 -10.64 -5.08 -12.56
CA VAL A 13 -11.40 -4.28 -11.59
C VAL A 13 -11.37 -2.84 -12.09
N PHE A 14 -12.54 -2.21 -12.27
CA PHE A 14 -12.62 -0.76 -12.52
C PHE A 14 -12.25 -0.01 -11.24
N ILE A 15 -10.95 0.20 -11.06
CA ILE A 15 -10.40 0.97 -9.94
C ILE A 15 -10.43 2.45 -10.34
N THR A 16 -11.12 3.26 -9.56
CA THR A 16 -11.11 4.72 -9.70
C THR A 16 -9.70 5.27 -9.50
N ARG A 17 -9.42 6.47 -10.02
CA ARG A 17 -8.12 7.13 -9.79
C ARG A 17 -7.79 7.29 -8.31
N VAL A 18 -8.81 7.53 -7.48
CA VAL A 18 -8.65 7.65 -6.02
C VAL A 18 -8.26 6.30 -5.42
N GLU A 19 -8.97 5.23 -5.75
CA GLU A 19 -8.62 3.88 -5.26
C GLU A 19 -7.23 3.46 -5.70
N ARG A 20 -6.80 3.80 -6.92
CA ARG A 20 -5.43 3.53 -7.39
C ARG A 20 -4.38 4.32 -6.61
N LEU A 21 -4.68 5.58 -6.24
CA LEU A 21 -3.78 6.38 -5.40
C LEU A 21 -3.70 5.80 -3.99
N LEU A 22 -4.82 5.38 -3.42
CA LEU A 22 -4.86 4.71 -2.11
C LEU A 22 -4.08 3.39 -2.13
N ASP A 23 -4.26 2.59 -3.18
CA ASP A 23 -3.53 1.34 -3.37
C ASP A 23 -2.02 1.59 -3.51
N THR A 24 -1.62 2.59 -4.28
CA THR A 24 -0.21 3.01 -4.41
C THR A 24 0.37 3.47 -3.05
N GLN A 25 -0.39 4.24 -2.29
CA GLN A 25 0.02 4.70 -0.96
C GLN A 25 0.15 3.53 0.03
N ALA A 26 -0.83 2.63 0.06
CA ALA A 26 -0.82 1.44 0.91
C ALA A 26 0.38 0.53 0.57
N HIS A 27 0.63 0.29 -0.72
CA HIS A 27 1.79 -0.47 -1.18
C HIS A 27 3.12 0.19 -0.78
N PHE A 28 3.23 1.52 -0.87
CA PHE A 28 4.42 2.23 -0.43
C PHE A 28 4.69 2.02 1.07
N TYR A 29 3.68 2.26 1.93
CA TYR A 29 3.84 2.07 3.38
C TYR A 29 4.09 0.61 3.76
N HIS A 30 3.47 -0.35 3.07
CA HIS A 30 3.75 -1.77 3.28
C HIS A 30 5.23 -2.11 3.12
N HIS A 31 5.86 -1.64 2.04
CA HIS A 31 7.30 -1.86 1.82
C HIS A 31 8.17 -1.06 2.79
N CYS A 32 7.78 0.15 3.17
CA CYS A 32 8.49 0.92 4.21
C CYS A 32 8.49 0.18 5.56
N SER A 33 7.35 -0.36 5.98
CA SER A 33 7.26 -1.18 7.20
C SER A 33 8.16 -2.42 7.10
N GLN A 34 8.14 -3.12 5.96
CA GLN A 34 9.00 -4.28 5.74
C GLN A 34 10.49 -3.92 5.86
N LEU A 35 10.93 -2.82 5.24
CA LEU A 35 12.32 -2.36 5.33
C LEU A 35 12.69 -1.97 6.77
N HIS A 36 11.81 -1.24 7.45
CA HIS A 36 12.01 -0.84 8.82
C HIS A 36 12.20 -2.04 9.75
N ASP A 37 11.38 -3.08 9.59
CA ASP A 37 11.51 -4.33 10.36
C ASP A 37 12.86 -5.00 10.12
N MET A 38 13.36 -5.00 8.87
CA MET A 38 14.71 -5.49 8.57
C MET A 38 15.78 -4.65 9.26
N LEU A 39 15.67 -3.31 9.22
CA LEU A 39 16.64 -2.42 9.86
C LEU A 39 16.68 -2.65 11.38
N VAL A 40 15.53 -2.67 12.05
CA VAL A 40 15.42 -2.79 13.50
C VAL A 40 15.75 -4.21 13.97
N HIS A 41 15.11 -5.23 13.40
CA HIS A 41 15.16 -6.57 13.96
C HIS A 41 16.33 -7.41 13.44
N VAL A 42 16.75 -7.22 12.19
CA VAL A 42 17.86 -7.96 11.58
C VAL A 42 19.17 -7.21 11.77
N LEU A 43 19.23 -5.94 11.34
CA LEU A 43 20.46 -5.16 11.36
C LEU A 43 20.73 -4.45 12.69
N LYS A 44 19.78 -4.48 13.64
CA LYS A 44 19.87 -3.81 14.94
C LYS A 44 20.17 -2.31 14.81
N ARG A 45 19.58 -1.66 13.80
CA ARG A 45 19.71 -0.22 13.54
C ARG A 45 18.37 0.45 13.78
N GLU A 46 18.39 1.59 14.48
CA GLU A 46 17.22 2.44 14.64
C GLU A 46 17.23 3.51 13.54
N PRO A 47 16.29 3.48 12.58
CA PRO A 47 16.31 4.40 11.44
C PRO A 47 15.97 5.85 11.80
N ASN A 48 15.63 6.16 13.07
CA ASN A 48 15.24 7.50 13.55
C ASN A 48 14.23 8.22 12.64
N VAL A 49 13.45 7.44 11.90
CA VAL A 49 12.39 7.89 11.01
C VAL A 49 11.12 7.28 11.53
N LYS A 50 10.09 8.10 11.70
CA LYS A 50 8.78 7.58 12.07
C LYS A 50 8.11 7.01 10.81
N LEU A 51 7.58 5.80 10.91
CA LEU A 51 6.79 5.19 9.82
C LEU A 51 5.40 5.81 9.68
N PHE A 52 4.88 6.37 10.77
CA PHE A 52 3.59 7.05 10.87
C PHE A 52 3.81 8.36 11.60
N GLU A 53 2.86 9.30 11.52
CA GLU A 53 2.93 10.55 12.31
C GLU A 53 3.15 10.30 13.82
#